data_AF-A0AA41AKU9-F1
#
_entry.id   AF-A0AA41AKU9-F1
#
_cell.length_a   1.000
_cell.length_b   1.000
_cell.length_c   1.000
_cell.angle_alpha   90.00
_cell.angle_beta   90.00
_cell.angle_gamma   90.00
#
_symmetry.space_group_name_H-M   'P 1'
#
loop_
_entity.id
_entity.type
_entity.pdbx_description
1 polymer ?
#
loop_
_entity_poly.entity_id
_entity_poly.type
_entity_poly.pdbx_seq_one_letter_code
_entity_poly.pdbx_strand_id
1 'polypeptide(L)'
;MVFFCVLTLLLCLFLSSLEAIIFCIVVNFVAAILVWLKMQAVQPLEGVIILAPKQFRFENSTRLIQGEISAKSRLIGNSVWLYIKGFNNNYWLIITANSVDVQSYARLKRATLNAINAVELK
;
A
#
# COMPACT_ATOMS: atom_id res chain seq x y z
N MET A 1 -0.75 -6.89 12.27
CA MET A 1 -1.12 -6.02 13.39
C MET A 1 -1.65 -6.79 14.59
N VAL A 2 -2.70 -7.61 14.48
CA VAL A 2 -3.33 -8.31 15.62
C VAL A 2 -2.34 -9.14 16.45
N PHE A 3 -1.41 -9.85 15.80
CA PHE A 3 -0.38 -10.64 16.48
C PHE A 3 0.56 -9.82 17.39
N PHE A 4 0.87 -8.58 17.00
CA PHE A 4 1.73 -7.69 17.79
C PHE A 4 1.01 -7.17 19.02
N CYS A 5 -0.26 -6.78 18.89
CA CYS A 5 -1.06 -6.29 20.02
C CYS A 5 -1.20 -7.35 21.12
N VAL A 6 -1.41 -8.63 20.74
CA VAL A 6 -1.51 -9.75 21.70
C VAL A 6 -0.18 -10.00 22.39
N LEU A 7 0.93 -9.97 21.64
CA LEU A 7 2.28 -10.16 22.20
C LEU A 7 2.65 -9.03 23.19
N THR A 8 2.37 -7.78 22.84
CA THR A 8 2.60 -6.63 23.72
C THR A 8 1.76 -6.71 24.99
N LEU A 9 0.47 -7.09 24.90
CA LEU A 9 -0.41 -7.29 26.07
C LEU A 9 0.11 -8.40 27.02
N LEU A 10 0.53 -9.54 26.47
CA LEU A 10 1.09 -10.65 27.22
C LEU A 10 2.39 -10.28 27.93
N LEU A 11 3.23 -9.45 27.29
CA LEU A 11 4.49 -9.01 27.85
C LEU A 11 4.33 -7.88 28.90
N CYS A 12 3.31 -7.04 28.78
CA CYS A 12 2.97 -6.03 29.79
C CYS A 12 2.51 -6.64 31.13
N LEU A 13 2.05 -7.89 31.14
CA LEU A 13 1.72 -8.63 32.36
C LEU A 13 2.94 -9.03 33.20
N PHE A 14 4.13 -9.10 32.58
CA PHE A 14 5.39 -9.47 33.24
C PHE A 14 6.26 -8.26 33.62
N LEU A 15 5.71 -7.04 33.56
CA LEU A 15 6.42 -5.78 33.74
C LEU A 15 6.78 -5.44 35.22
N SER A 16 6.92 -6.44 36.07
CA SER A 16 7.22 -6.29 37.50
C SER A 16 8.71 -6.41 37.84
N SER A 17 9.55 -6.87 36.90
CA SER A 17 11.00 -7.00 37.10
C SER A 17 11.81 -6.33 35.99
N LEU A 18 12.96 -5.79 36.36
CA LEU A 18 13.84 -5.04 35.44
C LEU A 18 14.38 -5.93 34.31
N GLU A 19 14.68 -7.20 34.63
CA GLU A 19 15.05 -8.26 33.67
C GLU A 19 13.94 -8.50 32.62
N ALA A 20 12.68 -8.60 33.06
CA ALA A 20 11.55 -8.82 32.15
C ALA A 20 11.28 -7.60 31.25
N ILE A 21 11.53 -6.38 31.73
CA ILE A 21 11.42 -5.16 30.93
C ILE A 21 12.45 -5.19 29.79
N ILE A 22 13.71 -5.52 30.08
CA ILE A 22 14.77 -5.60 29.06
C ILE A 22 14.44 -6.68 28.03
N PHE A 23 14.04 -7.87 28.49
CA PHE A 23 13.65 -8.97 27.60
C PHE A 23 12.47 -8.58 26.69
N CYS A 24 11.46 -7.91 27.24
CA CYS A 24 10.30 -7.41 26.50
C CYS A 24 10.69 -6.42 25.40
N ILE A 25 11.58 -5.46 25.70
CA ILE A 25 12.05 -4.48 24.71
C ILE A 25 12.76 -5.19 23.55
N VAL A 26 13.66 -6.14 23.85
CA VAL A 26 14.40 -6.88 22.82
C VAL A 26 13.47 -7.69 21.92
N VAL A 27 12.52 -8.44 22.49
CA VAL A 27 11.57 -9.26 21.71
C VAL A 27 10.68 -8.38 20.82
N ASN A 28 10.17 -7.26 21.34
CA ASN A 28 9.36 -6.33 20.52
C ASN A 28 10.19 -5.68 19.41
N PHE A 29 11.45 -5.34 19.67
CA PHE A 29 12.35 -4.77 18.66
C PHE A 29 12.65 -5.76 17.54
N VAL A 30 12.98 -7.02 17.87
CA VAL A 30 13.19 -8.08 16.88
C VAL A 30 11.93 -8.32 16.06
N ALA A 31 10.77 -8.37 16.71
CA ALA A 31 9.50 -8.56 16.00
C ALA A 31 9.22 -7.39 15.05
N ALA A 32 9.46 -6.14 15.48
CA ALA A 32 9.30 -4.96 14.63
C ALA A 32 10.23 -5.02 13.39
N ILE A 33 11.48 -5.44 13.56
CA ILE A 33 12.43 -5.65 12.46
C ILE A 33 11.90 -6.71 11.49
N LEU A 34 11.43 -7.86 11.99
CA LEU A 34 10.90 -8.93 11.14
C LEU A 34 9.69 -8.49 10.32
N VAL A 35 8.79 -7.69 10.91
CA VAL A 35 7.66 -7.11 10.16
C VAL A 35 8.13 -6.11 9.13
N TRP A 36 9.07 -5.25 9.48
CA TRP A 36 9.64 -4.27 8.56
C TRP A 36 10.27 -4.96 7.34
N LEU A 37 11.07 -6.01 7.57
CA LEU A 37 11.66 -6.82 6.50
C LEU A 37 10.61 -7.50 5.63
N LYS A 38 9.55 -8.06 6.25
CA LYS A 38 8.46 -8.71 5.52
C LYS A 38 7.62 -7.70 4.73
N MET A 39 7.42 -6.49 5.23
CA MET A 39 6.77 -5.40 4.48
C MET A 39 7.61 -4.99 3.27
N GLN A 40 8.92 -4.79 3.44
CA GLN A 40 9.80 -4.47 2.32
C GLN A 40 9.81 -5.57 1.25
N ALA A 41 9.83 -6.84 1.64
CA ALA A 41 9.83 -7.96 0.70
C ALA A 41 8.52 -8.11 -0.10
N VAL A 42 7.40 -7.64 0.44
CA VAL A 42 6.09 -7.68 -0.24
C VAL A 42 5.86 -6.45 -1.11
N GLN A 43 6.59 -5.35 -0.87
CA GLN A 43 6.49 -4.16 -1.70
C GLN A 43 7.22 -4.39 -3.02
N PRO A 44 6.53 -4.33 -4.17
CA PRO A 44 7.17 -4.44 -5.47
C PRO A 44 8.19 -3.30 -5.64
N LEU A 45 9.48 -3.64 -5.70
CA LEU A 45 10.59 -2.67 -5.75
C LEU A 45 10.57 -1.81 -7.02
N GLU A 46 10.16 -2.40 -8.14
CA GLU A 46 10.12 -1.73 -9.44
C GLU A 46 8.93 -2.24 -10.28
N GLY A 47 8.20 -1.34 -10.93
CA GLY A 47 7.13 -1.69 -11.85
C GLY A 47 6.83 -0.54 -12.81
N VAL A 48 6.56 -0.87 -14.07
CA VAL A 48 6.23 0.08 -15.12
C VAL A 48 4.72 0.31 -15.10
N ILE A 49 4.34 1.58 -15.02
CA ILE A 49 2.93 2.01 -15.12
C ILE A 49 2.68 2.49 -16.55
N ILE A 50 1.85 1.77 -17.28
CA ILE A 50 1.39 2.13 -18.62
C ILE A 50 -0.05 2.65 -18.50
N LEU A 51 -0.23 3.96 -18.72
CA LEU A 51 -1.55 4.57 -18.86
C LEU A 51 -1.98 4.57 -20.33
N ALA A 52 -2.98 3.77 -20.65
CA ALA A 52 -3.75 3.89 -21.89
C ALA A 52 -5.04 4.72 -21.64
N PRO A 53 -5.68 5.28 -22.68
CA PRO A 53 -6.80 6.24 -22.54
C PRO A 53 -8.02 5.72 -21.75
N LYS A 54 -8.15 4.40 -21.55
CA LYS A 54 -9.21 3.75 -20.77
C LYS A 54 -8.74 2.58 -19.91
N GLN A 55 -7.47 2.19 -20.05
CA GLN A 55 -6.93 1.00 -19.38
C GLN A 55 -5.66 1.39 -18.63
N PHE A 56 -5.61 0.98 -17.38
CA PHE A 56 -4.43 1.03 -16.55
C PHE A 56 -3.75 -0.33 -16.61
N ARG A 57 -2.46 -0.35 -16.98
CA ARG A 57 -1.62 -1.54 -16.91
C ARG A 57 -0.43 -1.24 -16.03
N PHE A 58 -0.32 -1.95 -14.91
CA PHE A 58 0.89 -2.00 -14.11
C PHE A 58 1.58 -3.33 -14.37
N GLU A 59 2.85 -3.26 -14.74
CA GLU A 59 3.66 -4.40 -15.07
C GLU A 59 4.91 -4.40 -14.20
N ASN A 60 5.04 -5.45 -13.39
CA ASN A 60 6.24 -5.74 -12.64
C ASN A 60 6.75 -7.11 -13.09
N SER A 61 8.06 -7.34 -12.99
CA SER A 61 8.73 -8.65 -13.12
C SER A 61 7.96 -9.86 -12.55
N THR A 62 7.11 -9.66 -11.54
CA THR A 62 6.31 -10.73 -10.90
C THR A 62 4.81 -10.61 -11.08
N ARG A 63 4.26 -9.45 -11.49
CA ARG A 63 2.81 -9.21 -11.52
C ARG A 63 2.41 -8.29 -12.65
N LEU A 64 1.45 -8.75 -13.45
CA LEU A 64 0.75 -7.93 -14.44
C LEU A 64 -0.65 -7.63 -13.94
N ILE A 65 -0.94 -6.35 -13.76
CA ILE A 65 -2.21 -5.80 -13.29
C ILE A 65 -2.79 -4.99 -14.43
N GLN A 66 -3.86 -5.44 -15.06
CA GLN A 66 -4.52 -4.70 -16.13
C GLN A 66 -6.00 -4.55 -15.82
N GLY A 67 -6.54 -3.35 -16.03
CA GLY A 67 -7.98 -3.12 -15.89
C GLY A 67 -8.35 -1.65 -16.02
N GLU A 68 -9.62 -1.36 -15.81
CA GLU A 68 -10.13 0.01 -15.88
C GLU A 68 -10.03 0.68 -14.51
N ILE A 69 -9.60 1.94 -14.49
CA ILE A 69 -9.61 2.76 -13.27
C ILE A 69 -11.07 3.01 -12.89
N SER A 70 -11.48 2.52 -11.73
CA SER A 70 -12.83 2.73 -11.22
C SER A 70 -12.95 4.10 -10.57
N ALA A 71 -14.15 4.67 -10.60
CA ALA A 71 -14.53 5.86 -9.82
C ALA A 71 -14.43 5.70 -8.29
N LYS A 72 -14.22 4.47 -7.79
CA LYS A 72 -13.95 4.20 -6.37
C LYS A 72 -12.53 4.61 -5.95
N SER A 73 -11.67 4.90 -6.92
CA SER A 73 -10.30 5.37 -6.69
C SER A 73 -10.31 6.70 -5.93
N ARG A 74 -9.26 6.97 -5.15
CA ARG A 74 -9.17 8.16 -4.31
C ARG A 74 -7.81 8.85 -4.47
N LEU A 75 -7.81 10.16 -4.30
CA LEU A 75 -6.61 10.97 -4.20
C LEU A 75 -6.45 11.37 -2.72
N ILE A 76 -5.39 10.92 -2.08
CA ILE A 76 -5.14 11.16 -0.65
C ILE A 76 -3.75 11.79 -0.51
N GLY A 77 -3.71 13.09 -0.25
CA GLY A 77 -2.46 13.85 -0.13
C GLY A 77 -1.60 13.71 -1.39
N ASN A 78 -0.39 13.17 -1.21
CA ASN A 78 0.57 12.91 -2.29
C ASN A 78 0.56 11.45 -2.80
N SER A 79 -0.56 10.76 -2.60
CA SER A 79 -0.76 9.38 -3.04
C SER A 79 -2.06 9.23 -3.83
N VAL A 80 -2.01 8.38 -4.86
CA VAL A 80 -3.16 7.94 -5.64
C VAL A 80 -3.50 6.51 -5.24
N TRP A 81 -4.73 6.32 -4.79
CA TRP A 81 -5.29 5.03 -4.40
C TRP A 81 -6.19 4.54 -5.53
N LEU A 82 -5.68 3.64 -6.34
CA LEU A 82 -6.36 3.11 -7.51
C LEU A 82 -7.15 1.86 -7.16
N TYR A 83 -8.42 1.87 -7.52
CA TYR A 83 -9.25 0.68 -7.57
C TYR A 83 -9.39 0.25 -9.03
N ILE A 84 -8.85 -0.91 -9.36
CA ILE A 84 -8.79 -1.42 -10.74
C ILE A 84 -9.86 -2.49 -10.92
N LYS A 85 -10.85 -2.21 -11.79
CA LYS A 85 -11.86 -3.21 -12.17
C LYS A 85 -11.20 -4.34 -12.94
N GLY A 86 -11.45 -5.59 -12.52
CA GLY A 86 -10.91 -6.79 -13.17
C GLY A 86 -9.68 -7.39 -12.49
N PHE A 87 -9.08 -6.72 -11.50
CA PHE A 87 -7.94 -7.28 -10.77
C PHE A 87 -8.37 -8.12 -9.56
N ASN A 88 -9.01 -7.48 -8.57
CA ASN A 88 -9.67 -8.14 -7.44
C ASN A 88 -10.46 -7.07 -6.65
N ASN A 89 -11.66 -7.37 -6.16
CA ASN A 89 -12.47 -6.43 -5.41
C ASN A 89 -11.89 -5.99 -4.06
N ASN A 90 -10.91 -6.73 -3.53
CA ASN A 90 -10.36 -6.47 -2.20
C ASN A 90 -8.98 -5.79 -2.18
N TYR A 91 -8.39 -5.52 -3.35
CA TYR A 91 -7.03 -4.98 -3.42
C TYR A 91 -7.02 -3.58 -4.00
N TRP A 92 -6.33 -2.67 -3.31
CA TRP A 92 -6.11 -1.29 -3.72
C TRP A 92 -4.65 -1.16 -4.15
N LEU A 93 -4.41 -0.51 -5.29
CA LEU A 93 -3.06 -0.18 -5.71
C LEU A 93 -2.74 1.25 -5.26
N ILE A 94 -1.75 1.40 -4.40
CA ILE A 94 -1.36 2.70 -3.84
C ILE A 94 -0.06 3.14 -4.54
N ILE A 95 -0.09 4.30 -5.16
CA ILE A 95 1.04 4.88 -5.88
C ILE A 95 1.33 6.25 -5.27
N THR A 96 2.56 6.45 -4.77
CA THR A 96 2.98 7.72 -4.19
C THR A 96 3.74 8.57 -5.20
N ALA A 97 3.69 9.90 -5.05
CA ALA A 97 4.40 10.84 -5.92
C ALA A 97 5.93 10.63 -5.93
N ASN A 98 6.49 10.04 -4.86
CA ASN A 98 7.92 9.79 -4.76
C ASN A 98 8.34 8.53 -5.53
N SER A 99 7.39 7.67 -5.92
CA SER A 99 7.64 6.40 -6.60
C SER A 99 7.59 6.50 -8.12
N VAL A 100 7.22 7.66 -8.67
CA VAL A 100 6.94 7.86 -10.10
C VAL A 100 7.46 9.24 -10.52
N ASP A 101 7.88 9.39 -11.79
CA ASP A 101 8.26 10.69 -12.31
C ASP A 101 7.11 11.71 -12.23
N VAL A 102 7.46 12.99 -12.08
CA VAL A 102 6.50 14.09 -11.85
C VAL A 102 5.43 14.16 -12.96
N GLN A 103 5.83 13.91 -14.22
CA GLN A 103 4.93 14.02 -15.36
C GLN A 103 3.92 12.86 -15.40
N SER A 104 4.38 11.63 -15.17
CA SER A 104 3.53 10.45 -15.10
C SER A 104 2.63 10.49 -13.88
N TYR A 105 3.10 11.01 -12.73
CA TYR A 105 2.24 11.23 -11.56
C TYR A 105 1.13 12.25 -11.87
N ALA A 106 1.45 13.35 -12.57
CA ALA A 106 0.44 14.32 -12.99
C ALA A 106 -0.58 13.72 -13.97
N ARG A 107 -0.13 12.89 -14.92
CA ARG A 107 -1.00 12.16 -15.85
C ARG A 107 -1.90 11.17 -15.11
N LEU A 108 -1.35 10.42 -14.15
CA LEU A 108 -2.10 9.48 -13.31
C LEU A 108 -3.16 10.18 -12.47
N LYS A 109 -2.81 11.31 -11.84
CA LYS A 109 -3.74 12.13 -11.07
C LYS A 109 -4.91 12.61 -11.93
N ARG A 110 -4.63 13.10 -13.15
CA ARG A 110 -5.68 13.52 -14.10
C ARG A 110 -6.56 12.37 -14.56
N ALA A 111 -5.99 11.22 -14.93
CA ALA A 111 -6.77 10.05 -15.34
C ALA A 111 -7.68 9.55 -14.22
N THR A 112 -7.19 9.55 -12.97
CA THR A 112 -7.97 9.16 -11.79
C THR A 112 -9.11 10.15 -11.54
N LEU A 113 -8.85 11.45 -11.61
CA LEU A 113 -9.87 12.48 -11.44
C LEU A 113 -10.96 12.39 -12.51
N ASN A 114 -10.56 12.17 -13.77
CA ASN A 114 -11.51 11.97 -14.87
C ASN A 114 -12.39 10.73 -14.64
N ALA A 115 -11.81 9.63 -14.14
CA ALA A 115 -12.56 8.41 -13.83
C ALA A 115 -13.56 8.60 -12.68
N ILE A 116 -13.22 9.43 -11.67
CA ILE A 116 -14.12 9.80 -10.57
C ILE A 116 -15.28 10.66 -11.11
N ASN A 117 -14.96 11.74 -11.83
CA ASN A 117 -15.94 12.70 -12.32
C ASN A 117 -16.88 12.12 -13.41
N ALA A 118 -16.41 11.14 -14.19
CA ALA A 118 -17.23 10.47 -15.20
C ALA A 118 -18.41 9.68 -14.62
N VAL A 119 -18.43 9.42 -13.30
CA VAL A 119 -19.56 8.79 -12.60
C VAL A 119 -20.51 9.81 -11.99
N GLU A 120 -20.07 11.02 -11.65
CA GLU A 120 -20.98 12.09 -11.16
C GLU A 120 -21.86 12.67 -12.29
N LEU A 121 -21.44 12.55 -13.54
CA LEU A 121 -22.16 13.05 -14.72
C LEU A 121 -23.14 12.04 -15.34
N LYS A 122 -23.37 10.89 -14.70
CA LYS A 122 -24.17 9.78 -15.22
C LYS A 122 -25.30 9.41 -14.28
#